data_AF-G4XUQ4-F1
#
_entry.id   AF-G4XUQ4-F1
#
_cell.length_a   1.000
_cell.length_b   1.000
_cell.length_c   1.000
_cell.angle_alpha   90.00
_cell.angle_beta   90.00
_cell.angle_gamma   90.00
#
_symmetry.space_group_name_H-M   'P 1'
#
loop_
_entity.id
_entity.type
_entity.pdbx_description
1 polymer ?
#
loop_
_entity_poly.entity_id
_entity_poly.type
_entity_poly.pdbx_seq_one_letter_code
_entity_poly.pdbx_strand_id
1 'polypeptide(L)'
;KFGIRTPGVMGTHDEETRKFFKHSSVICVLSPRYASSKLGLFKQQVVGTLFTHHQKCVLVDTQAAGNNRKVTAFLGGIDLCDGRYDTPEHRILHDLDTVFKDDFHNPTYPVGTKAPRQPWHDLHCRLEGPAAYDVLMNFEQRWRKATRWKEFSLRLKGKTHWQDDALIRIGRISWILSPVFKYLKDGTNMVPEDDPIVYVSKEDDPENWHVQVFRSIDSGSLKGFPKYEDEAKLQNLESAKRLVVDKSIQTAYIQTIRSAQHFIYIENQYFLGSSYAWPNYKDAGADNLIPMELALKIVSKIRAKERFAVYVVIPLWPEGDPKSGPVQEILYWQSQTMQMMYDVIARELKAVQSDAHPLDYLNFYCLGKREPLPEDMADTNGSAESDSYRFRRFMIYVHAKGMIVDDEYVLIGSANINQRSMAGTKDTEIAMGAYQPHHTWTNKGKHPRGQVYGYRMSLWAEHLGKTGDEFVEPGDLECVRNVNEIAEGNWKTFIDSNFSELQGHLIKYPLQVDVDGKVSSLPDYDSFP
;
A
#
# COMPACT_ATOMS: atom_id res chain seq x y z
N LYS A 1 -25.73 -29.07 -7.46
CA LYS A 1 -25.13 -28.82 -8.79
C LYS A 1 -25.74 -27.54 -9.37
N PHE A 2 -25.18 -26.37 -9.05
CA PHE A 2 -25.32 -25.08 -9.76
C PHE A 2 -24.43 -24.10 -8.98
N GLY A 3 -23.11 -24.34 -9.03
CA GLY A 3 -22.11 -23.43 -8.50
C GLY A 3 -21.40 -22.85 -9.70
N ILE A 4 -21.74 -21.62 -10.06
CA ILE A 4 -20.93 -20.84 -11.00
C ILE A 4 -19.61 -20.62 -10.26
N ARG A 5 -18.57 -21.39 -10.61
CA ARG A 5 -17.19 -20.98 -10.35
C ARG A 5 -16.97 -19.77 -11.26
N THR A 6 -17.15 -18.57 -10.73
CA THR A 6 -16.43 -17.42 -11.27
C THR A 6 -14.96 -17.68 -10.94
N PRO A 7 -14.09 -17.92 -11.93
CA PRO A 7 -12.66 -17.74 -11.71
C PRO A 7 -12.52 -16.31 -11.18
N GLY A 8 -12.09 -16.16 -9.93
CA GLY A 8 -11.84 -14.83 -9.40
C GLY A 8 -10.74 -14.18 -10.23
N VAL A 9 -10.86 -12.88 -10.47
CA VAL A 9 -9.79 -12.06 -11.08
C VAL A 9 -8.49 -12.12 -10.24
N MET A 10 -8.52 -12.63 -9.01
CA MET A 10 -7.41 -12.53 -8.05
C MET A 10 -6.80 -13.85 -7.57
N GLY A 11 -7.10 -15.01 -8.16
CA GLY A 11 -6.35 -16.26 -7.89
C GLY A 11 -6.16 -16.64 -6.41
N THR A 12 -7.00 -16.16 -5.48
CA THR A 12 -6.75 -16.26 -4.04
C THR A 12 -6.98 -17.67 -3.49
N HIS A 13 -6.13 -18.12 -2.57
CA HIS A 13 -6.18 -19.46 -1.95
C HIS A 13 -7.11 -19.59 -0.73
N ASP A 14 -8.05 -18.65 -0.51
CA ASP A 14 -8.89 -18.56 0.70
C ASP A 14 -9.59 -19.89 1.09
N GLU A 15 -10.26 -20.52 0.12
CA GLU A 15 -11.01 -21.76 0.33
C GLU A 15 -10.10 -22.97 0.56
N GLU A 16 -8.90 -22.97 -0.03
CA GLU A 16 -7.89 -24.00 0.14
C GLU A 16 -7.26 -23.89 1.52
N THR A 17 -6.89 -22.68 1.95
CA THR A 17 -6.42 -22.38 3.31
C THR A 17 -7.45 -22.78 4.37
N ARG A 18 -8.73 -22.47 4.16
CA ARG A 18 -9.78 -22.92 5.09
C ARG A 18 -9.84 -24.45 5.17
N LYS A 19 -9.77 -25.15 4.03
CA LYS A 19 -9.80 -26.62 4.01
C LYS A 19 -8.58 -27.21 4.71
N PHE A 20 -7.40 -26.63 4.50
CA PHE A 20 -6.16 -27.03 5.15
C PHE A 20 -6.29 -27.01 6.68
N PHE A 21 -6.83 -25.93 7.24
CA PHE A 21 -6.98 -25.79 8.70
C PHE A 21 -8.21 -26.47 9.30
N LYS A 22 -9.16 -26.98 8.49
CA LYS A 22 -10.47 -27.49 8.93
C LYS A 22 -10.41 -28.54 10.06
N HIS A 23 -9.34 -29.33 10.10
CA HIS A 23 -9.15 -30.42 11.06
C HIS A 23 -7.97 -30.17 12.03
N SER A 24 -7.48 -28.93 12.07
CA SER A 24 -6.43 -28.49 12.99
C SER A 24 -7.01 -27.71 14.18
N SER A 25 -6.16 -27.28 15.11
CA SER A 25 -6.52 -26.34 16.18
C SER A 25 -6.65 -24.88 15.69
N VAL A 26 -6.23 -24.57 14.47
CA VAL A 26 -6.32 -23.22 13.89
C VAL A 26 -7.77 -22.91 13.51
N ILE A 27 -8.28 -21.78 14.00
CA ILE A 27 -9.63 -21.32 13.69
C ILE A 27 -9.59 -20.39 12.48
N CYS A 28 -9.76 -20.96 11.29
CA CYS A 28 -9.84 -20.20 10.04
C CYS A 28 -11.30 -19.79 9.74
N VAL A 29 -11.51 -18.49 9.52
CA VAL A 29 -12.83 -17.91 9.21
C VAL A 29 -12.77 -17.17 7.87
N LEU A 30 -13.59 -17.58 6.91
CA LEU A 30 -13.80 -16.81 5.69
C LEU A 30 -14.68 -15.59 5.99
N SER A 31 -14.15 -14.40 5.72
CA SER A 31 -14.86 -13.14 5.94
C SER A 31 -15.33 -12.57 4.60
N PRO A 32 -16.64 -12.61 4.29
CA PRO A 32 -17.14 -12.00 3.06
C PRO A 32 -17.24 -10.48 3.19
N ARG A 33 -16.95 -9.76 2.10
CA ARG A 33 -17.11 -8.31 2.00
C ARG A 33 -18.31 -7.96 1.12
N TYR A 34 -19.27 -7.22 1.67
CA TYR A 34 -20.47 -6.81 0.94
C TYR A 34 -20.46 -5.31 0.68
N ALA A 35 -20.67 -4.91 -0.58
CA ALA A 35 -20.82 -3.51 -0.95
C ALA A 35 -22.09 -2.88 -0.35
N SER A 36 -22.05 -1.58 -0.11
CA SER A 36 -23.10 -0.81 0.60
C SER A 36 -24.36 -0.48 -0.20
N SER A 37 -24.73 -1.24 -1.23
CA SER A 37 -25.97 -0.98 -1.99
C SER A 37 -27.03 -2.05 -1.71
N LYS A 38 -28.27 -1.57 -1.45
CA LYS A 38 -29.50 -2.39 -1.48
C LYS A 38 -29.71 -2.92 -2.89
N LEU A 39 -28.98 -3.97 -3.23
CA LEU A 39 -29.27 -4.81 -4.35
C LEU A 39 -29.97 -6.05 -3.79
N GLY A 40 -31.07 -6.47 -4.41
CA GLY A 40 -31.78 -7.69 -3.99
C GLY A 40 -30.80 -8.87 -3.92
N LEU A 41 -31.11 -9.90 -3.12
CA LEU A 41 -30.24 -11.05 -2.82
C LEU A 41 -29.43 -11.56 -4.03
N PHE A 42 -30.06 -11.62 -5.22
CA PHE A 42 -29.42 -12.01 -6.48
C PHE A 42 -28.37 -11.02 -7.03
N LYS A 43 -28.60 -9.70 -6.97
CA LYS A 43 -27.61 -8.68 -7.39
C LYS A 43 -26.52 -8.47 -6.32
N GLN A 44 -26.82 -8.76 -5.04
CA GLN A 44 -25.83 -8.76 -3.97
C GLN A 44 -24.82 -9.92 -4.10
N GLN A 45 -25.20 -11.01 -4.77
CA GLN A 45 -24.30 -12.12 -5.10
C GLN A 45 -23.34 -11.78 -6.26
N VAL A 46 -23.74 -10.86 -7.15
CA VAL A 46 -22.93 -10.37 -8.29
C VAL A 46 -22.03 -9.19 -7.89
N VAL A 47 -22.48 -8.33 -6.96
CA VAL A 47 -21.71 -7.16 -6.46
C VAL A 47 -20.93 -7.46 -5.18
N GLY A 48 -21.35 -8.45 -4.38
CA GLY A 48 -20.69 -8.91 -3.16
C GLY A 48 -19.38 -9.66 -3.38
N THR A 49 -18.90 -9.73 -4.63
CA THR A 49 -17.61 -10.28 -5.03
C THR A 49 -16.66 -9.22 -5.62
N LEU A 50 -17.07 -7.94 -5.65
CA LEU A 50 -16.26 -6.87 -6.26
C LEU A 50 -15.28 -6.22 -5.29
N PHE A 51 -15.57 -6.21 -3.99
CA PHE A 51 -14.73 -5.62 -2.94
C PHE A 51 -14.20 -6.67 -1.99
N THR A 52 -13.07 -6.40 -1.34
CA THR A 52 -12.34 -7.37 -0.53
C THR A 52 -12.03 -6.84 0.87
N HIS A 53 -11.62 -7.77 1.73
CA HIS A 53 -10.90 -7.41 2.94
C HIS A 53 -9.42 -7.39 2.61
N HIS A 54 -8.84 -6.20 2.47
CA HIS A 54 -7.50 -6.02 1.93
C HIS A 54 -6.45 -5.70 3.01
N GLN A 55 -6.84 -5.70 4.29
CA GLN A 55 -5.94 -5.58 5.43
C GLN A 55 -5.02 -6.79 5.54
N LYS A 56 -3.70 -6.55 5.52
CA LYS A 56 -2.68 -7.54 5.87
C LYS A 56 -2.18 -7.25 7.27
N CYS A 57 -2.41 -8.14 8.22
CA CYS A 57 -1.87 -7.98 9.56
C CYS A 57 -1.60 -9.30 10.28
N VAL A 58 -0.56 -9.32 11.10
CA VAL A 58 -0.26 -10.40 12.04
C VAL A 58 -0.21 -9.83 13.45
N LEU A 59 -0.87 -10.49 14.40
CA LEU A 59 -0.88 -10.13 15.82
C LEU A 59 -0.37 -11.32 16.61
N VAL A 60 0.66 -11.09 17.43
CA VAL A 60 1.28 -12.11 18.26
C VAL A 60 1.66 -11.55 19.63
N ASP A 61 1.72 -12.41 20.64
CA ASP A 61 2.34 -12.06 21.91
C ASP A 61 3.86 -12.34 21.85
N THR A 62 4.66 -11.31 22.12
CA THR A 62 6.12 -11.39 22.13
C THR A 62 6.66 -11.19 23.54
N GLN A 63 7.95 -11.48 23.73
CA GLN A 63 8.61 -11.32 25.00
C GLN A 63 8.64 -9.83 25.41
N ALA A 64 8.22 -9.54 26.64
CA ALA A 64 8.38 -8.23 27.28
C ALA A 64 9.47 -8.31 28.38
N ALA A 65 9.63 -7.26 29.17
CA ALA A 65 10.58 -7.26 30.28
C ALA A 65 10.23 -8.33 31.33
N GLY A 66 11.24 -9.04 31.83
CA GLY A 66 11.08 -10.11 32.82
C GLY A 66 10.32 -11.32 32.25
N ASN A 67 9.36 -11.85 33.01
CA ASN A 67 8.53 -13.00 32.60
C ASN A 67 7.23 -12.59 31.89
N ASN A 68 7.04 -11.30 31.62
CA ASN A 68 5.83 -10.79 30.99
C ASN A 68 5.91 -10.90 29.46
N ARG A 69 4.75 -10.83 28.81
CA ARG A 69 4.59 -10.78 27.36
C ARG A 69 3.88 -9.49 26.96
N LYS A 70 3.99 -9.08 25.70
CA LYS A 70 3.34 -7.89 25.14
C LYS A 70 2.71 -8.22 23.78
N VAL A 71 1.71 -7.44 23.37
CA VAL A 71 1.17 -7.55 22.01
C VAL A 71 2.13 -6.87 21.03
N THR A 72 2.42 -7.54 19.93
CA THR A 72 3.14 -6.99 18.77
C THR A 72 2.28 -7.18 17.53
N ALA A 73 2.18 -6.13 16.74
CA ALA A 73 1.44 -6.16 15.49
C ALA A 73 2.39 -5.99 14.30
N PHE A 74 2.02 -6.57 13.17
CA PHE A 74 2.65 -6.34 11.88
C PHE A 74 1.56 -5.93 10.90
N LEU A 75 1.81 -4.91 10.09
CA LEU A 75 0.91 -4.50 9.01
C LEU A 75 1.69 -3.85 7.86
N GLY A 76 1.11 -3.89 6.67
CA GLY A 76 1.73 -3.35 5.46
C GLY A 76 1.07 -3.86 4.18
N GLY A 77 1.83 -3.94 3.10
CA GLY A 77 1.40 -4.48 1.81
C GLY A 77 1.58 -6.00 1.65
N ILE A 78 2.48 -6.61 2.43
CA ILE A 78 2.83 -8.03 2.27
C ILE A 78 1.78 -8.96 2.90
N ASP A 79 1.14 -9.78 2.05
CA ASP A 79 0.32 -10.93 2.47
C ASP A 79 1.19 -12.17 2.72
N LEU A 80 0.74 -13.08 3.60
CA LEU A 80 1.37 -14.39 3.80
C LEU A 80 0.88 -15.39 2.75
N CYS A 81 1.28 -15.19 1.49
CA CYS A 81 0.94 -16.05 0.38
C CYS A 81 2.09 -16.12 -0.66
N ASP A 82 1.86 -16.93 -1.69
CA ASP A 82 2.78 -17.18 -2.80
C ASP A 82 3.23 -15.90 -3.52
N GLY A 83 4.47 -15.89 -4.01
CA GLY A 83 5.07 -14.82 -4.81
C GLY A 83 5.50 -13.58 -4.03
N ARG A 84 5.33 -13.55 -2.71
CA ARG A 84 5.64 -12.37 -1.88
C ARG A 84 7.05 -12.39 -1.32
N TYR A 85 7.68 -13.57 -1.24
CA TYR A 85 9.04 -13.67 -0.75
C TYR A 85 10.00 -13.08 -1.80
N ASP A 86 10.80 -12.10 -1.39
CA ASP A 86 11.83 -11.50 -2.23
C ASP A 86 12.91 -10.82 -1.39
N THR A 87 13.97 -10.41 -2.06
CA THR A 87 15.07 -9.61 -1.51
C THR A 87 15.31 -8.40 -2.42
N PRO A 88 16.01 -7.34 -1.95
CA PRO A 88 16.38 -6.19 -2.78
C PRO A 88 17.18 -6.52 -4.06
N GLU A 89 17.71 -7.75 -4.18
CA GLU A 89 18.37 -8.20 -5.42
C GLU A 89 17.37 -8.38 -6.58
N HIS A 90 16.10 -8.70 -6.25
CA HIS A 90 15.00 -8.89 -7.18
C HIS A 90 15.35 -9.76 -8.40
N ARG A 91 15.96 -10.93 -8.11
CA ARG A 91 16.35 -11.92 -9.13
C ARG A 91 15.14 -12.32 -9.97
N ILE A 92 15.30 -12.37 -11.30
CA ILE A 92 14.25 -12.71 -12.27
C ILE A 92 14.50 -14.04 -12.98
N LEU A 93 15.75 -14.48 -13.06
CA LEU A 93 16.22 -15.66 -13.80
C LEU A 93 17.08 -16.62 -12.95
N HIS A 94 17.70 -16.15 -11.87
CA HIS A 94 18.48 -17.00 -10.95
C HIS A 94 17.64 -17.52 -9.78
N ASP A 95 18.11 -18.63 -9.18
CA ASP A 95 17.52 -19.29 -8.00
C ASP A 95 16.07 -19.79 -8.18
N LEU A 96 15.65 -19.96 -9.45
CA LEU A 96 14.34 -20.50 -9.81
C LEU A 96 14.17 -21.96 -9.40
N ASP A 97 15.25 -22.70 -9.18
CA ASP A 97 15.29 -24.09 -8.73
C ASP A 97 15.64 -24.25 -7.24
N THR A 98 15.95 -23.15 -6.55
CA THR A 98 16.26 -23.11 -5.11
C THR A 98 15.14 -22.42 -4.34
N VAL A 99 15.30 -21.13 -4.03
CA VAL A 99 14.40 -20.36 -3.16
C VAL A 99 13.04 -20.14 -3.80
N PHE A 100 12.98 -20.04 -5.14
CA PHE A 100 11.74 -19.79 -5.87
C PHE A 100 11.11 -21.05 -6.51
N LYS A 101 11.67 -22.24 -6.28
CA LYS A 101 11.22 -23.49 -6.94
C LYS A 101 9.74 -23.77 -6.78
N ASP A 102 9.24 -23.61 -5.56
CA ASP A 102 7.84 -23.86 -5.20
C ASP A 102 7.08 -22.53 -4.97
N ASP A 103 7.67 -21.40 -5.37
CA ASP A 103 7.13 -20.05 -5.21
C ASP A 103 7.34 -19.18 -6.47
N PHE A 104 7.39 -19.81 -7.65
CA PHE A 104 7.48 -19.09 -8.92
C PHE A 104 6.17 -18.36 -9.19
N HIS A 105 6.22 -17.03 -9.21
CA HIS A 105 5.07 -16.17 -9.47
C HIS A 105 5.28 -15.31 -10.72
N ASN A 106 4.41 -15.45 -11.71
CA ASN A 106 4.29 -14.49 -12.81
C ASN A 106 2.90 -14.61 -13.46
N PRO A 107 1.95 -13.71 -13.13
CA PRO A 107 0.60 -13.73 -13.69
C PRO A 107 0.45 -12.95 -15.01
N THR A 108 1.54 -12.38 -15.54
CA THR A 108 1.51 -11.66 -16.82
C THR A 108 1.46 -12.63 -18.00
N TYR A 109 2.06 -13.81 -17.88
CA TYR A 109 2.09 -14.81 -18.93
C TYR A 109 1.22 -16.03 -18.61
N PRO A 110 0.71 -16.74 -19.63
CA PRO A 110 0.07 -18.03 -19.44
C PRO A 110 1.01 -19.03 -18.74
N VAL A 111 0.43 -19.92 -17.94
CA VAL A 111 1.17 -21.01 -17.28
C VAL A 111 1.91 -21.85 -18.32
N GLY A 112 3.20 -22.09 -18.08
CA GLY A 112 4.07 -22.87 -18.98
C GLY A 112 4.82 -22.05 -20.03
N THR A 113 4.58 -20.73 -20.12
CA THR A 113 5.44 -19.82 -20.90
C THR A 113 6.81 -19.69 -20.25
N LYS A 114 7.88 -19.74 -21.05
CA LYS A 114 9.24 -19.45 -20.59
C LYS A 114 9.36 -17.94 -20.38
N ALA A 115 9.27 -17.52 -19.12
CA ALA A 115 9.26 -16.13 -18.69
C ALA A 115 10.09 -15.96 -17.42
N PRO A 116 10.66 -14.77 -17.16
CA PRO A 116 11.26 -14.47 -15.87
C PRO A 116 10.17 -14.51 -14.78
N ARG A 117 10.53 -14.80 -13.52
CA ARG A 117 9.55 -14.57 -12.43
C ARG A 117 9.28 -13.07 -12.31
N GLN A 118 8.17 -12.70 -11.67
CA GLN A 118 7.87 -11.33 -11.29
C GLN A 118 8.42 -11.05 -9.88
N PRO A 119 9.44 -10.18 -9.72
CA PRO A 119 9.90 -9.74 -8.42
C PRO A 119 8.84 -8.92 -7.68
N TRP A 120 8.91 -8.92 -6.36
CA TRP A 120 7.92 -8.33 -5.46
C TRP A 120 8.59 -7.29 -4.55
N HIS A 121 8.43 -6.02 -4.89
CA HIS A 121 8.85 -4.90 -4.05
C HIS A 121 7.69 -4.40 -3.20
N ASP A 122 7.87 -4.36 -1.88
CA ASP A 122 6.77 -4.04 -0.95
C ASP A 122 7.29 -3.50 0.39
N LEU A 123 6.38 -2.91 1.17
CA LEU A 123 6.66 -2.28 2.46
C LEU A 123 5.82 -2.93 3.56
N HIS A 124 6.44 -3.17 4.71
CA HIS A 124 5.78 -3.70 5.90
C HIS A 124 6.41 -3.12 7.15
N CYS A 125 5.65 -3.08 8.25
CA CYS A 125 6.14 -2.56 9.52
C CYS A 125 5.77 -3.48 10.69
N ARG A 126 6.57 -3.39 11.76
CA ARG A 126 6.28 -3.97 13.07
C ARG A 126 5.93 -2.83 14.02
N LEU A 127 4.82 -2.99 14.73
CA LEU A 127 4.32 -2.06 15.73
C LEU A 127 4.40 -2.68 17.12
N GLU A 128 4.91 -1.90 18.06
CA GLU A 128 4.93 -2.18 19.48
C GLU A 128 4.35 -0.98 20.22
N GLY A 129 3.95 -1.19 21.48
CA GLY A 129 3.37 -0.14 22.29
C GLY A 129 1.86 0.00 22.12
N PRO A 130 1.28 1.14 22.53
CA PRO A 130 -0.17 1.38 22.45
C PRO A 130 -0.78 1.07 21.08
N ALA A 131 -0.13 1.47 19.99
CA ALA A 131 -0.61 1.26 18.62
C ALA A 131 -0.81 -0.23 18.26
N ALA A 132 -0.08 -1.17 18.88
CA ALA A 132 -0.31 -2.60 18.66
C ALA A 132 -1.70 -3.05 19.18
N TYR A 133 -2.21 -2.40 20.23
CA TYR A 133 -3.53 -2.67 20.79
C TYR A 133 -4.65 -2.05 19.94
N ASP A 134 -4.39 -0.99 19.18
CA ASP A 134 -5.34 -0.47 18.20
C ASP A 134 -5.54 -1.43 17.03
N VAL A 135 -4.44 -2.05 16.56
CA VAL A 135 -4.50 -3.11 15.54
C VAL A 135 -5.25 -4.33 16.07
N LEU A 136 -5.01 -4.71 17.33
CA LEU A 136 -5.78 -5.75 18.01
C LEU A 136 -7.26 -5.41 18.09
N MET A 137 -7.61 -4.18 18.50
CA MET A 137 -8.99 -3.74 18.58
C MET A 137 -9.66 -3.84 17.21
N ASN A 138 -8.99 -3.42 16.14
CA ASN A 138 -9.48 -3.59 14.77
C ASN A 138 -9.77 -5.07 14.45
N PHE A 139 -8.85 -5.98 14.78
CA PHE A 139 -9.07 -7.42 14.61
C PHE A 139 -10.27 -7.92 15.42
N GLU A 140 -10.38 -7.60 16.71
CA GLU A 140 -11.48 -8.02 17.58
C GLU A 140 -12.84 -7.53 17.08
N GLN A 141 -12.92 -6.27 16.64
CA GLN A 141 -14.13 -5.66 16.08
C GLN A 141 -14.58 -6.38 14.79
N ARG A 142 -13.64 -6.73 13.91
CA ARG A 142 -13.90 -7.47 12.66
C ARG A 142 -14.27 -8.93 12.94
N TRP A 143 -13.55 -9.59 13.84
CA TRP A 143 -13.82 -10.97 14.25
C TRP A 143 -15.27 -11.13 14.70
N ARG A 144 -15.71 -10.27 15.64
CA ARG A 144 -17.10 -10.25 16.14
C ARG A 144 -18.13 -10.06 15.04
N LYS A 145 -17.79 -9.33 13.97
CA LYS A 145 -18.68 -9.16 12.83
C LYS A 145 -18.73 -10.42 11.97
N ALA A 146 -17.58 -11.01 11.66
CA ALA A 146 -17.45 -12.19 10.82
C ALA A 146 -18.08 -13.44 11.46
N THR A 147 -17.98 -13.61 12.80
CA THR A 147 -18.49 -14.79 13.51
C THR A 147 -19.96 -14.70 13.94
N ARG A 148 -20.62 -13.55 13.76
CA ARG A 148 -21.98 -13.27 14.29
C ARG A 148 -23.00 -14.36 13.96
N TRP A 149 -23.05 -14.84 12.73
CA TRP A 149 -24.02 -15.85 12.30
C TRP A 149 -23.68 -17.25 12.82
N LYS A 150 -22.39 -17.59 12.91
CA LYS A 150 -21.91 -18.83 13.52
C LYS A 150 -22.30 -18.86 15.00
N GLU A 151 -22.08 -17.76 15.71
CA GLU A 151 -22.48 -17.62 17.12
C GLU A 151 -23.99 -17.72 17.31
N PHE A 152 -24.78 -17.07 16.45
CA PHE A 152 -26.24 -17.18 16.48
C PHE A 152 -26.72 -18.62 16.26
N SER A 153 -26.13 -19.33 15.29
CA SER A 153 -26.45 -20.74 15.01
C SER A 153 -26.09 -21.66 16.18
N LEU A 154 -24.95 -21.43 16.84
CA LEU A 154 -24.53 -22.21 18.01
C LEU A 154 -25.49 -22.01 19.20
N ARG A 155 -25.93 -20.77 19.45
CA ARG A 155 -26.92 -20.46 20.50
C ARG A 155 -28.26 -21.16 20.27
N LEU A 156 -28.76 -21.18 19.03
CA LEU A 156 -30.00 -21.89 18.68
C LEU A 156 -29.89 -23.40 18.90
N LYS A 157 -28.68 -23.97 18.81
CA LYS A 157 -28.41 -25.40 19.05
C LYS A 157 -28.16 -25.75 20.52
N GLY A 158 -28.43 -24.83 21.45
CA GLY A 158 -28.24 -25.05 22.89
C GLY A 158 -26.78 -25.23 23.33
N LYS A 159 -25.81 -24.98 22.43
CA LYS A 159 -24.38 -24.99 22.78
C LYS A 159 -24.01 -23.62 23.34
N THR A 160 -23.86 -23.53 24.66
CA THR A 160 -23.49 -22.29 25.36
C THR A 160 -21.97 -22.09 25.42
N HIS A 161 -21.60 -20.82 25.59
CA HIS A 161 -20.31 -20.13 25.45
C HIS A 161 -19.05 -20.72 26.14
N TRP A 162 -19.11 -21.85 26.85
CA TRP A 162 -17.98 -22.31 27.67
C TRP A 162 -16.84 -23.01 26.90
N GLN A 163 -16.99 -23.27 25.59
CA GLN A 163 -15.98 -23.99 24.78
C GLN A 163 -15.50 -23.22 23.54
N ASP A 164 -15.99 -22.01 23.26
CA ASP A 164 -15.57 -21.23 22.08
C ASP A 164 -14.64 -20.09 22.51
N ASP A 165 -13.45 -20.47 22.97
CA ASP A 165 -12.35 -19.58 23.43
C ASP A 165 -11.61 -18.90 22.26
N ALA A 166 -12.28 -18.78 21.11
CA ALA A 166 -11.67 -18.40 19.85
C ALA A 166 -11.15 -16.95 19.82
N LEU A 167 -11.76 -16.06 20.61
CA LEU A 167 -11.25 -14.71 20.83
C LEU A 167 -10.91 -14.52 22.30
N ILE A 168 -9.65 -14.80 22.61
CA ILE A 168 -9.05 -14.69 23.94
C ILE A 168 -9.19 -13.26 24.46
N ARG A 169 -9.65 -13.10 25.70
CA ARG A 169 -9.69 -11.80 26.37
C ARG A 169 -8.33 -11.49 26.99
N ILE A 170 -7.44 -10.90 26.20
CA ILE A 170 -6.04 -10.72 26.61
C ILE A 170 -5.87 -9.96 27.93
N GLY A 171 -6.77 -9.01 28.25
CA GLY A 171 -6.75 -8.28 29.53
C GLY A 171 -7.06 -9.13 30.76
N ARG A 172 -7.44 -10.40 30.60
CA ARG A 172 -7.60 -11.38 31.70
C ARG A 172 -6.35 -12.24 31.93
N ILE A 173 -5.35 -12.13 31.06
CA ILE A 173 -4.11 -12.91 31.14
C ILE A 173 -3.08 -12.07 31.89
N SER A 174 -2.83 -12.42 33.15
CA SER A 174 -2.03 -11.59 34.07
C SER A 174 -0.57 -11.41 33.66
N TRP A 175 -0.03 -12.30 32.82
CA TRP A 175 1.35 -12.22 32.32
C TRP A 175 1.47 -11.53 30.95
N ILE A 176 0.38 -11.05 30.35
CA ILE A 176 0.41 -10.19 29.16
C ILE A 176 0.18 -8.76 29.62
N LEU A 177 1.19 -7.90 29.45
CA LEU A 177 1.05 -6.47 29.67
C LEU A 177 -0.13 -5.97 28.86
N SER A 178 -1.05 -5.26 29.49
CA SER A 178 -2.31 -4.87 28.89
C SER A 178 -2.73 -3.52 29.45
N PRO A 179 -3.19 -2.59 28.59
CA PRO A 179 -3.80 -1.37 29.09
C PRO A 179 -5.09 -1.69 29.84
N VAL A 180 -5.59 -0.75 30.64
CA VAL A 180 -6.87 -0.93 31.36
C VAL A 180 -8.06 -0.99 30.38
N PHE A 181 -8.46 -2.19 29.96
CA PHE A 181 -9.61 -2.35 29.07
C PHE A 181 -10.94 -1.96 29.73
N LYS A 182 -11.72 -1.07 29.09
CA LYS A 182 -13.14 -0.87 29.41
C LYS A 182 -14.01 -1.69 28.47
N TYR A 183 -14.52 -2.82 28.96
CA TYR A 183 -15.45 -3.67 28.21
C TYR A 183 -16.88 -3.12 28.31
N LEU A 184 -17.49 -2.79 27.16
CA LEU A 184 -18.89 -2.37 27.06
C LEU A 184 -19.84 -3.58 27.15
N LYS A 185 -21.11 -3.32 27.46
CA LYS A 185 -22.16 -4.36 27.62
C LYS A 185 -22.32 -5.26 26.39
N ASP A 186 -21.94 -4.79 25.20
CA ASP A 186 -22.03 -5.54 23.95
C ASP A 186 -20.77 -6.37 23.63
N GLY A 187 -19.79 -6.37 24.54
CA GLY A 187 -18.53 -7.10 24.46
C GLY A 187 -17.45 -6.42 23.61
N THR A 188 -17.67 -5.16 23.21
CA THR A 188 -16.63 -4.32 22.59
C THR A 188 -15.77 -3.66 23.67
N ASN A 189 -14.54 -3.29 23.32
CA ASN A 189 -13.59 -2.70 24.25
C ASN A 189 -13.34 -1.25 23.83
N MET A 190 -13.20 -0.37 24.81
CA MET A 190 -12.54 0.92 24.63
C MET A 190 -11.14 0.80 25.24
N VAL A 191 -10.12 1.13 24.44
CA VAL A 191 -8.75 1.31 24.94
C VAL A 191 -8.69 2.74 25.52
N PRO A 192 -8.18 2.92 26.75
CA PRO A 192 -7.92 4.26 27.30
C PRO A 192 -6.90 5.04 26.46
N GLU A 193 -6.78 6.34 26.71
CA GLU A 193 -5.61 7.12 26.27
C GLU A 193 -4.31 6.43 26.74
N ASP A 194 -3.28 6.48 25.90
CA ASP A 194 -1.98 5.79 25.99
C ASP A 194 -1.56 5.39 27.42
N ASP A 195 -1.70 4.09 27.75
CA ASP A 195 -1.40 3.56 29.09
C ASP A 195 0.12 3.30 29.23
N PRO A 196 0.82 3.92 30.21
CA PRO A 196 2.26 3.75 30.39
C PRO A 196 2.72 2.31 30.58
N ILE A 197 1.84 1.39 31.01
CA ILE A 197 2.19 -0.03 31.18
C ILE A 197 2.63 -0.71 29.88
N VAL A 198 2.18 -0.19 28.73
CA VAL A 198 2.52 -0.73 27.41
C VAL A 198 3.53 0.14 26.66
N TYR A 199 4.12 1.17 27.27
CA TYR A 199 5.10 2.01 26.58
C TYR A 199 6.37 1.22 26.24
N VAL A 200 6.90 1.45 25.04
CA VAL A 200 8.15 0.82 24.57
C VAL A 200 9.37 1.54 25.12
N SER A 201 9.32 2.87 25.09
CA SER A 201 10.36 3.79 25.56
C SER A 201 9.73 4.96 26.31
N LYS A 202 10.57 5.75 26.99
CA LYS A 202 10.13 6.99 27.63
C LYS A 202 10.01 8.10 26.59
N GLU A 203 9.23 9.13 26.90
CA GLU A 203 9.08 10.30 26.02
C GLU A 203 10.38 11.05 25.73
N ASP A 204 11.34 11.04 26.65
CA ASP A 204 12.65 11.68 26.49
C ASP A 204 13.67 10.80 25.74
N ASP A 205 13.31 9.57 25.38
CA ASP A 205 14.15 8.69 24.58
C ASP A 205 14.22 9.21 23.12
N PRO A 206 15.41 9.52 22.58
CA PRO A 206 15.55 10.01 21.21
C PRO A 206 15.04 9.02 20.16
N GLU A 207 15.03 7.72 20.46
CA GLU A 207 14.54 6.67 19.55
C GLU A 207 13.02 6.42 19.70
N ASN A 208 12.31 7.19 20.53
CA ASN A 208 10.86 7.08 20.71
C ASN A 208 10.10 7.32 19.40
N TRP A 209 8.89 6.76 19.31
CA TRP A 209 8.00 6.93 18.17
C TRP A 209 6.59 7.31 18.63
N HIS A 210 6.00 8.28 17.94
CA HIS A 210 4.56 8.52 18.00
C HIS A 210 3.90 7.86 16.80
N VAL A 211 2.92 7.00 17.05
CA VAL A 211 2.28 6.17 16.03
C VAL A 211 0.77 6.30 16.14
N GLN A 212 0.10 6.46 15.00
CA GLN A 212 -1.35 6.43 14.89
C GLN A 212 -1.80 5.39 13.87
N VAL A 213 -2.81 4.60 14.21
CA VAL A 213 -3.42 3.62 13.31
C VAL A 213 -4.62 4.22 12.58
N PHE A 214 -4.66 4.04 11.27
CA PHE A 214 -5.70 4.53 10.37
C PHE A 214 -6.38 3.38 9.63
N ARG A 215 -7.64 3.56 9.23
CA ARG A 215 -8.41 2.56 8.49
C ARG A 215 -9.25 3.16 7.36
N SER A 216 -9.58 2.28 6.43
CA SER A 216 -10.74 2.42 5.56
C SER A 216 -11.67 1.26 5.89
N ILE A 217 -12.77 1.51 6.57
CA ILE A 217 -13.70 0.43 6.97
C ILE A 217 -15.09 1.01 7.26
N ASP A 218 -16.13 0.20 7.12
CA ASP A 218 -17.49 0.60 7.50
C ASP A 218 -18.13 -0.35 8.51
N SER A 219 -19.24 0.11 9.09
CA SER A 219 -20.10 -0.64 10.02
C SER A 219 -20.63 -1.97 9.44
N GLY A 220 -20.53 -2.20 8.13
CA GLY A 220 -20.78 -3.47 7.48
C GLY A 220 -19.73 -4.54 7.79
N SER A 221 -18.50 -4.15 8.10
CA SER A 221 -17.35 -5.05 8.28
C SER A 221 -16.81 -5.14 9.70
N LEU A 222 -17.39 -4.41 10.65
CA LEU A 222 -17.01 -4.49 12.06
C LEU A 222 -18.22 -4.39 13.01
N LYS A 223 -17.98 -4.67 14.29
CA LYS A 223 -18.90 -4.37 15.41
C LYS A 223 -18.23 -3.35 16.35
N GLY A 224 -18.99 -2.37 16.84
CA GLY A 224 -18.52 -1.39 17.83
C GLY A 224 -18.59 0.07 17.37
N PHE A 225 -18.89 0.34 16.10
CA PHE A 225 -19.21 1.70 15.68
C PHE A 225 -20.49 2.24 16.34
N PRO A 226 -20.53 3.55 16.61
CA PRO A 226 -21.70 4.22 17.17
C PRO A 226 -22.93 4.02 16.28
N LYS A 227 -24.11 4.09 16.90
CA LYS A 227 -25.38 3.88 16.19
C LYS A 227 -25.98 5.19 15.67
N TYR A 228 -25.67 6.29 16.33
CA TYR A 228 -26.21 7.60 16.04
C TYR A 228 -25.19 8.46 15.30
N GLU A 229 -25.67 9.30 14.38
CA GLU A 229 -24.82 10.07 13.46
C GLU A 229 -24.01 11.16 14.18
N ASP A 230 -24.57 11.75 15.23
CA ASP A 230 -23.91 12.68 16.15
C ASP A 230 -22.74 12.03 16.90
N GLU A 231 -22.95 10.83 17.47
CA GLU A 231 -21.88 10.04 18.08
C GLU A 231 -20.78 9.66 17.07
N ALA A 232 -21.16 9.29 15.84
CA ALA A 232 -20.22 8.99 14.75
C ALA A 232 -19.36 10.21 14.40
N LYS A 233 -19.96 11.38 14.25
CA LYS A 233 -19.26 12.64 13.95
C LYS A 233 -18.26 13.03 15.04
N LEU A 234 -18.62 12.82 16.32
CA LEU A 234 -17.70 13.07 17.45
C LEU A 234 -16.45 12.18 17.41
N GLN A 235 -16.50 11.04 16.71
CA GLN A 235 -15.36 10.13 16.51
C GLN A 235 -14.70 10.31 15.12
N ASN A 236 -14.99 11.41 14.42
CA ASN A 236 -14.52 11.67 13.05
C ASN A 236 -14.94 10.60 12.02
N LEU A 237 -16.08 9.92 12.27
CA LEU A 237 -16.66 8.94 11.36
C LEU A 237 -17.72 9.62 10.49
N GLU A 238 -17.78 9.22 9.22
CA GLU A 238 -18.78 9.72 8.28
C GLU A 238 -19.99 8.78 8.23
N SER A 239 -21.18 9.35 7.99
CA SER A 239 -22.38 8.57 7.69
C SER A 239 -22.66 8.59 6.19
N ALA A 240 -22.51 7.45 5.52
CA ALA A 240 -22.77 7.30 4.09
C ALA A 240 -23.75 6.16 3.84
N LYS A 241 -24.87 6.44 3.14
CA LYS A 241 -25.88 5.44 2.75
C LYS A 241 -26.34 4.53 3.92
N ARG A 242 -26.50 5.10 5.13
CA ARG A 242 -26.86 4.42 6.39
C ARG A 242 -25.78 3.48 6.97
N LEU A 243 -24.53 3.63 6.53
CA LEU A 243 -23.36 3.04 7.18
C LEU A 243 -22.58 4.14 7.87
N VAL A 244 -22.06 3.83 9.05
CA VAL A 244 -20.94 4.57 9.65
C VAL A 244 -19.65 4.11 8.98
N VAL A 245 -18.81 5.04 8.56
CA VAL A 245 -17.63 4.84 7.72
C VAL A 245 -16.43 5.55 8.34
N ASP A 246 -15.33 4.82 8.46
CA ASP A 246 -14.01 5.32 8.79
C ASP A 246 -13.22 5.50 7.48
N LYS A 247 -12.79 6.73 7.22
CA LYS A 247 -11.93 7.12 6.09
C LYS A 247 -10.65 7.79 6.61
N SER A 248 -10.20 7.40 7.81
CA SER A 248 -9.05 8.00 8.46
C SER A 248 -7.76 7.82 7.64
N ILE A 249 -7.63 6.79 6.81
CA ILE A 249 -6.48 6.66 5.87
C ILE A 249 -6.44 7.83 4.88
N GLN A 250 -7.54 8.09 4.17
CA GLN A 250 -7.57 9.20 3.21
C GLN A 250 -7.32 10.53 3.92
N THR A 251 -7.90 10.71 5.11
CA THR A 251 -7.70 11.90 5.94
C THR A 251 -6.22 12.06 6.32
N ALA A 252 -5.56 10.99 6.76
CA ALA A 252 -4.14 10.99 7.10
C ALA A 252 -3.28 11.41 5.91
N TYR A 253 -3.48 10.78 4.74
CA TYR A 253 -2.76 11.17 3.51
C TYR A 253 -2.94 12.67 3.21
N ILE A 254 -4.17 13.19 3.24
CA ILE A 254 -4.45 14.60 2.98
C ILE A 254 -3.70 15.51 3.98
N GLN A 255 -3.77 15.21 5.28
CA GLN A 255 -3.13 16.03 6.30
C GLN A 255 -1.60 15.99 6.19
N THR A 256 -1.02 14.82 5.94
CA THR A 256 0.42 14.67 5.74
C THR A 256 0.88 15.45 4.49
N ILE A 257 0.18 15.33 3.36
CA ILE A 257 0.50 16.08 2.14
C ILE A 257 0.41 17.59 2.39
N ARG A 258 -0.65 18.06 3.06
CA ARG A 258 -0.83 19.49 3.37
C ARG A 258 0.25 20.01 4.32
N SER A 259 0.79 19.18 5.19
CA SER A 259 1.85 19.55 6.13
C SER A 259 3.24 19.55 5.51
N ALA A 260 3.44 18.84 4.40
CA ALA A 260 4.74 18.71 3.74
C ALA A 260 5.37 20.06 3.36
N GLN A 261 6.67 20.19 3.62
CA GLN A 261 7.47 21.40 3.44
C GLN A 261 8.59 21.28 2.42
N HIS A 262 9.22 20.11 2.29
CA HIS A 262 10.44 19.90 1.51
C HIS A 262 10.25 18.90 0.37
N PHE A 263 9.73 17.71 0.66
CA PHE A 263 9.47 16.70 -0.36
C PHE A 263 8.49 15.63 0.08
N ILE A 264 7.96 14.89 -0.91
CA ILE A 264 7.14 13.69 -0.69
C ILE A 264 7.69 12.55 -1.56
N TYR A 265 7.90 11.38 -0.97
CA TYR A 265 8.27 10.15 -1.65
C TYR A 265 7.17 9.11 -1.46
N ILE A 266 6.60 8.60 -2.55
CA ILE A 266 5.49 7.64 -2.54
C ILE A 266 5.90 6.40 -3.30
N GLU A 267 5.61 5.24 -2.73
CA GLU A 267 5.62 3.97 -3.46
C GLU A 267 4.22 3.34 -3.35
N ASN A 268 3.56 3.15 -4.50
CA ASN A 268 2.19 2.66 -4.50
C ASN A 268 1.86 1.77 -5.70
N GLN A 269 1.17 0.67 -5.47
CA GLN A 269 0.68 -0.22 -6.53
C GLN A 269 -0.26 0.47 -7.53
N TYR A 270 -1.07 1.42 -7.07
CA TYR A 270 -1.96 2.20 -7.94
C TYR A 270 -1.80 3.68 -7.65
N PHE A 271 -1.90 4.48 -8.71
CA PHE A 271 -1.95 5.92 -8.58
C PHE A 271 -3.03 6.50 -9.50
N LEU A 272 -4.27 6.56 -8.99
CA LEU A 272 -5.40 7.14 -9.71
C LEU A 272 -6.44 7.75 -8.76
N GLY A 273 -6.98 8.90 -9.12
CA GLY A 273 -7.95 9.59 -8.28
C GLY A 273 -8.20 11.02 -8.70
N SER A 274 -9.04 11.70 -7.92
CA SER A 274 -9.52 13.05 -8.20
C SER A 274 -10.22 13.16 -9.56
N SER A 275 -11.05 12.17 -9.91
CA SER A 275 -11.65 12.08 -11.25
C SER A 275 -12.47 13.29 -11.64
N TYR A 276 -13.09 13.99 -10.68
CA TYR A 276 -13.81 15.24 -10.91
C TYR A 276 -12.99 16.31 -11.66
N ALA A 277 -11.65 16.23 -11.63
CA ALA A 277 -10.74 17.14 -12.30
C ALA A 277 -10.05 16.54 -13.54
N TRP A 278 -10.29 15.27 -13.88
CA TRP A 278 -9.72 14.66 -15.08
C TRP A 278 -10.15 15.37 -16.37
N PRO A 279 -9.33 15.36 -17.43
CA PRO A 279 -9.71 15.97 -18.70
C PRO A 279 -10.91 15.26 -19.33
N ASN A 280 -11.00 13.93 -19.19
CA ASN A 280 -12.16 13.12 -19.60
C ASN A 280 -12.69 12.30 -18.42
N TYR A 281 -13.93 11.81 -18.51
CA TYR A 281 -14.57 10.94 -17.50
C TYR A 281 -14.64 11.54 -16.08
N LYS A 282 -15.04 12.81 -16.00
CA LYS A 282 -15.10 13.54 -14.71
C LYS A 282 -15.98 12.88 -13.64
N ASP A 283 -17.04 12.20 -14.09
CA ASP A 283 -18.01 11.53 -13.23
C ASP A 283 -17.69 10.03 -12.98
N ALA A 284 -16.44 9.60 -13.20
CA ALA A 284 -16.03 8.20 -12.97
C ALA A 284 -16.15 7.74 -11.51
N GLY A 285 -16.30 8.69 -10.56
CA GLY A 285 -16.50 8.40 -9.13
C GLY A 285 -15.25 7.94 -8.41
N ALA A 286 -14.06 8.29 -8.93
CA ALA A 286 -12.77 8.13 -8.25
C ALA A 286 -12.39 9.43 -7.52
N ASP A 287 -13.26 9.85 -6.60
CA ASP A 287 -13.25 11.18 -5.99
C ASP A 287 -12.24 11.37 -4.84
N ASN A 288 -11.37 10.41 -4.56
CA ASN A 288 -10.33 10.57 -3.54
C ASN A 288 -9.43 11.77 -3.88
N LEU A 289 -8.99 12.48 -2.85
CA LEU A 289 -8.33 13.79 -3.03
C LEU A 289 -6.82 13.71 -3.21
N ILE A 290 -6.21 12.52 -3.11
CA ILE A 290 -4.75 12.39 -2.96
C ILE A 290 -3.98 13.01 -4.15
N PRO A 291 -4.29 12.70 -5.43
CA PRO A 291 -3.59 13.31 -6.55
C PRO A 291 -3.76 14.84 -6.63
N MET A 292 -4.96 15.35 -6.34
CA MET A 292 -5.20 16.80 -6.36
C MET A 292 -4.47 17.51 -5.22
N GLU A 293 -4.44 16.96 -4.00
CA GLU A 293 -3.71 17.55 -2.87
C GLU A 293 -2.20 17.64 -3.15
N LEU A 294 -1.62 16.62 -3.80
CA LEU A 294 -0.22 16.64 -4.24
C LEU A 294 0.03 17.76 -5.26
N ALA A 295 -0.80 17.85 -6.30
CA ALA A 295 -0.68 18.90 -7.32
C ALA A 295 -0.84 20.30 -6.71
N LEU A 296 -1.82 20.50 -5.83
CA LEU A 296 -2.05 21.78 -5.15
C LEU A 296 -0.94 22.12 -4.14
N LYS A 297 -0.35 21.13 -3.47
CA LYS A 297 0.83 21.33 -2.62
C LYS A 297 2.01 21.85 -3.46
N ILE A 298 2.31 21.22 -4.60
CA ILE A 298 3.35 21.72 -5.53
C ILE A 298 3.03 23.15 -5.98
N VAL A 299 1.82 23.41 -6.43
CA VAL A 299 1.36 24.76 -6.83
C VAL A 299 1.56 25.79 -5.72
N SER A 300 1.25 25.43 -4.47
CA SER A 300 1.46 26.33 -3.33
C SER A 300 2.93 26.68 -3.12
N LYS A 301 3.84 25.71 -3.32
CA LYS A 301 5.29 25.90 -3.18
C LYS A 301 5.87 26.72 -4.33
N ILE A 302 5.40 26.50 -5.56
CA ILE A 302 5.71 27.33 -6.73
C ILE A 302 5.33 28.79 -6.47
N ARG A 303 4.11 29.05 -5.99
CA ARG A 303 3.64 30.41 -5.65
C ARG A 303 4.48 31.07 -4.56
N ALA A 304 4.89 30.29 -3.57
CA ALA A 304 5.75 30.74 -2.48
C ALA A 304 7.22 30.91 -2.91
N LYS A 305 7.59 30.47 -4.13
CA LYS A 305 8.99 30.37 -4.61
C LYS A 305 9.87 29.52 -3.69
N GLU A 306 9.27 28.48 -3.11
CA GLU A 306 9.94 27.51 -2.25
C GLU A 306 10.23 26.24 -3.06
N ARG A 307 11.41 25.64 -2.87
CA ARG A 307 11.70 24.33 -3.46
C ARG A 307 10.83 23.25 -2.85
N PHE A 308 10.36 22.35 -3.70
CA PHE A 308 9.59 21.19 -3.32
C PHE A 308 9.67 20.14 -4.41
N ALA A 309 9.68 18.86 -4.03
CA ALA A 309 9.68 17.76 -4.99
C ALA A 309 8.76 16.61 -4.53
N VAL A 310 8.14 15.95 -5.50
CA VAL A 310 7.31 14.77 -5.32
C VAL A 310 7.81 13.67 -6.24
N TYR A 311 8.10 12.53 -5.64
CA TYR A 311 8.58 11.32 -6.30
C TYR A 311 7.54 10.22 -6.11
N VAL A 312 7.09 9.61 -7.20
CA VAL A 312 6.09 8.56 -7.16
C VAL A 312 6.62 7.32 -7.90
N VAL A 313 6.79 6.22 -7.18
CA VAL A 313 7.16 4.92 -7.74
C VAL A 313 5.92 4.03 -7.80
N ILE A 314 5.60 3.56 -9.00
CA ILE A 314 4.46 2.71 -9.32
C ILE A 314 4.90 1.52 -10.18
N PRO A 315 4.14 0.43 -10.27
CA PRO A 315 4.54 -0.67 -11.15
C PRO A 315 4.48 -0.22 -12.61
N LEU A 316 5.30 -0.83 -13.47
CA LEU A 316 5.32 -0.51 -14.91
C LEU A 316 3.92 -0.74 -15.54
N TRP A 317 3.22 -1.78 -15.10
CA TRP A 317 1.77 -1.94 -15.24
C TRP A 317 1.18 -2.68 -14.02
N PRO A 318 -0.12 -2.53 -13.73
CA PRO A 318 -0.80 -3.36 -12.73
C PRO A 318 -0.69 -4.86 -13.02
N GLU A 319 -0.51 -5.68 -12.00
CA GLU A 319 -0.36 -7.14 -12.13
C GLU A 319 -1.45 -7.79 -13.00
N GLY A 320 -1.01 -8.72 -13.85
CA GLY A 320 -1.83 -9.40 -14.85
C GLY A 320 -1.29 -9.23 -16.27
N ASP A 321 -2.06 -9.68 -17.25
CA ASP A 321 -1.76 -9.47 -18.67
C ASP A 321 -1.99 -7.98 -19.02
N PRO A 322 -0.95 -7.23 -19.43
CA PRO A 322 -1.09 -5.82 -19.77
C PRO A 322 -2.03 -5.57 -20.96
N LYS A 323 -2.35 -6.59 -21.77
CA LYS A 323 -3.30 -6.49 -22.88
C LYS A 323 -4.76 -6.70 -22.45
N SER A 324 -4.99 -7.11 -21.21
CA SER A 324 -6.33 -7.33 -20.70
C SER A 324 -7.10 -6.01 -20.51
N GLY A 325 -8.42 -6.05 -20.74
CA GLY A 325 -9.29 -4.88 -20.56
C GLY A 325 -9.15 -4.21 -19.19
N PRO A 326 -9.16 -4.95 -18.06
CA PRO A 326 -8.99 -4.35 -16.73
C PRO A 326 -7.66 -3.61 -16.55
N VAL A 327 -6.54 -4.17 -17.01
CA VAL A 327 -5.22 -3.51 -16.88
C VAL A 327 -5.16 -2.25 -17.75
N GLN A 328 -5.66 -2.33 -18.98
CA GLN A 328 -5.75 -1.16 -19.88
C GLN A 328 -6.63 -0.04 -19.31
N GLU A 329 -7.77 -0.37 -18.70
CA GLU A 329 -8.61 0.63 -18.02
C GLU A 329 -7.89 1.30 -16.86
N ILE A 330 -7.16 0.55 -16.04
CA ILE A 330 -6.40 1.13 -14.93
C ILE A 330 -5.30 2.07 -15.43
N LEU A 331 -4.54 1.66 -16.45
CA LEU A 331 -3.52 2.49 -17.09
C LEU A 331 -4.14 3.76 -17.70
N TYR A 332 -5.33 3.65 -18.28
CA TYR A 332 -6.08 4.81 -18.76
C TYR A 332 -6.40 5.78 -17.62
N TRP A 333 -6.99 5.32 -16.51
CA TRP A 333 -7.30 6.17 -15.35
C TRP A 333 -6.07 6.80 -14.70
N GLN A 334 -4.97 6.06 -14.66
CA GLN A 334 -3.67 6.58 -14.22
C GLN A 334 -3.20 7.71 -15.14
N SER A 335 -3.28 7.57 -16.46
CA SER A 335 -2.91 8.63 -17.41
C SER A 335 -3.77 9.88 -17.27
N GLN A 336 -5.10 9.74 -17.05
CA GLN A 336 -5.98 10.88 -16.80
C GLN A 336 -5.62 11.61 -15.50
N THR A 337 -5.19 10.87 -14.49
CA THR A 337 -4.71 11.42 -13.21
C THR A 337 -3.40 12.18 -13.40
N MET A 338 -2.41 11.58 -14.07
CA MET A 338 -1.13 12.23 -14.37
C MET A 338 -1.32 13.49 -15.20
N GLN A 339 -2.13 13.44 -16.26
CA GLN A 339 -2.47 14.59 -17.10
C GLN A 339 -3.05 15.73 -16.27
N MET A 340 -4.04 15.45 -15.42
CA MET A 340 -4.62 16.45 -14.53
C MET A 340 -3.56 17.09 -13.61
N MET A 341 -2.67 16.30 -13.01
CA MET A 341 -1.64 16.84 -12.10
C MET A 341 -0.69 17.77 -12.84
N TYR A 342 -0.16 17.33 -13.99
CA TYR A 342 0.77 18.14 -14.78
C TYR A 342 0.10 19.39 -15.36
N ASP A 343 -1.16 19.32 -15.78
CA ASP A 343 -1.92 20.51 -16.22
C ASP A 343 -2.05 21.56 -15.10
N VAL A 344 -2.30 21.12 -13.87
CA VAL A 344 -2.42 22.01 -12.70
C VAL A 344 -1.08 22.69 -12.41
N ILE A 345 0.03 21.93 -12.45
CA ILE A 345 1.39 22.43 -12.19
C ILE A 345 1.84 23.38 -13.31
N ALA A 346 1.72 22.96 -14.57
CA ALA A 346 2.16 23.75 -15.72
C ALA A 346 1.39 25.07 -15.84
N ARG A 347 0.08 25.08 -15.54
CA ARG A 347 -0.71 26.31 -15.49
C ARG A 347 -0.17 27.29 -14.46
N GLU A 348 0.26 26.80 -13.31
CA GLU A 348 0.84 27.66 -12.28
C GLU A 348 2.21 28.20 -12.70
N LEU A 349 3.09 27.35 -13.23
CA LEU A 349 4.40 27.76 -13.73
C LEU A 349 4.29 28.90 -14.74
N LYS A 350 3.33 28.81 -15.68
CA LYS A 350 3.02 29.88 -16.63
C LYS A 350 2.47 31.13 -15.94
N ALA A 351 1.57 30.98 -14.97
CA ALA A 351 0.98 32.10 -14.25
C ALA A 351 2.02 32.93 -13.46
N VAL A 352 3.02 32.26 -12.89
CA VAL A 352 4.14 32.92 -12.19
C VAL A 352 5.32 33.27 -13.10
N GLN A 353 5.22 33.03 -14.41
CA GLN A 353 6.26 33.28 -15.42
C GLN A 353 7.60 32.60 -15.08
N SER A 354 7.52 31.34 -14.66
CA SER A 354 8.69 30.49 -14.38
C SER A 354 9.13 29.73 -15.62
N ASP A 355 10.44 29.64 -15.85
CA ASP A 355 11.06 28.80 -16.89
C ASP A 355 11.27 27.34 -16.44
N ALA A 356 10.84 26.99 -15.22
CA ALA A 356 10.98 25.64 -14.69
C ALA A 356 10.06 24.64 -15.43
N HIS A 357 10.48 23.37 -15.47
CA HIS A 357 9.70 22.29 -16.07
C HIS A 357 8.78 21.64 -15.01
N PRO A 358 7.58 21.12 -15.34
CA PRO A 358 6.76 20.38 -14.37
C PRO A 358 7.50 19.19 -13.71
N LEU A 359 8.41 18.55 -14.45
CA LEU A 359 9.28 17.47 -13.95
C LEU A 359 10.37 17.94 -12.96
N ASP A 360 10.55 19.24 -12.76
CA ASP A 360 11.40 19.76 -11.66
C ASP A 360 10.72 19.60 -10.29
N TYR A 361 9.43 19.26 -10.27
CA TYR A 361 8.59 19.16 -9.07
C TYR A 361 7.87 17.82 -8.92
N LEU A 362 7.38 17.20 -9.99
CA LEU A 362 6.63 15.93 -9.94
C LEU A 362 7.26 14.92 -10.88
N ASN A 363 7.63 13.75 -10.36
CA ASN A 363 8.22 12.69 -11.16
C ASN A 363 7.59 11.33 -10.86
N PHE A 364 7.25 10.60 -11.92
CA PHE A 364 6.81 9.21 -11.85
C PHE A 364 7.92 8.26 -12.33
N TYR A 365 8.05 7.17 -11.61
CA TYR A 365 9.03 6.11 -11.84
C TYR A 365 8.36 4.75 -11.74
N CYS A 366 9.04 3.74 -12.25
CA CYS A 366 8.76 2.33 -11.97
C CYS A 366 10.06 1.59 -11.67
N LEU A 367 9.96 0.31 -11.32
CA LEU A 367 11.11 -0.54 -11.08
C LEU A 367 11.23 -1.62 -12.15
N GLY A 368 12.46 -1.93 -12.56
CA GLY A 368 12.73 -3.01 -13.49
C GLY A 368 14.07 -3.67 -13.22
N LYS A 369 14.24 -4.87 -13.77
CA LYS A 369 15.44 -5.68 -13.67
C LYS A 369 15.84 -6.17 -15.06
N ARG A 370 17.15 -6.15 -15.31
CA ARG A 370 17.79 -7.02 -16.31
C ARG A 370 18.79 -7.92 -15.61
N GLU A 371 18.91 -9.16 -16.06
CA GLU A 371 19.77 -10.16 -15.41
C GLU A 371 20.41 -11.09 -16.45
N PRO A 372 21.68 -11.50 -16.31
CA PRO A 372 22.27 -12.45 -17.26
C PRO A 372 21.55 -13.82 -17.19
N LEU A 373 21.69 -14.63 -18.22
CA LEU A 373 21.19 -16.01 -18.17
C LEU A 373 22.10 -16.84 -17.23
N PRO A 374 21.53 -17.74 -16.42
CA PRO A 374 22.31 -18.69 -15.63
C PRO A 374 23.17 -19.60 -16.53
N GLU A 375 24.38 -19.94 -16.10
CA GLU A 375 25.32 -20.80 -16.85
C GLU A 375 24.78 -22.23 -17.07
N ASP A 376 23.95 -22.73 -16.14
CA ASP A 376 23.46 -24.11 -16.09
C ASP A 376 22.06 -24.34 -16.68
N MET A 377 21.47 -23.36 -17.37
CA MET A 377 20.13 -23.49 -17.93
C MET A 377 20.11 -24.41 -19.16
N ALA A 378 19.54 -25.61 -19.01
CA ALA A 378 19.28 -26.52 -20.11
C ALA A 378 18.24 -25.92 -21.08
N ASP A 379 18.49 -26.06 -22.39
CA ASP A 379 17.52 -25.71 -23.43
C ASP A 379 16.26 -26.60 -23.28
N THR A 380 15.21 -26.06 -22.69
CA THR A 380 13.89 -26.69 -22.68
C THR A 380 13.24 -26.50 -24.05
N ASN A 381 13.55 -27.40 -24.97
CA ASN A 381 12.89 -27.46 -26.28
C ASN A 381 11.38 -27.71 -26.12
N GLY A 382 10.53 -26.72 -26.47
CA GLY A 382 9.09 -26.91 -26.67
C GLY A 382 8.14 -25.89 -26.01
N SER A 383 8.60 -25.03 -25.09
CA SER A 383 7.77 -23.97 -24.50
C SER A 383 7.80 -22.68 -25.32
N ALA A 384 6.67 -21.97 -25.41
CA ALA A 384 6.65 -20.63 -25.98
C ALA A 384 7.50 -19.68 -25.11
N GLU A 385 8.46 -18.99 -25.73
CA GLU A 385 9.34 -18.03 -25.06
C GLU A 385 8.74 -16.62 -25.10
N SER A 386 8.77 -15.93 -23.95
CA SER A 386 8.35 -14.52 -23.86
C SER A 386 9.48 -13.58 -24.31
N ASP A 387 9.13 -12.42 -24.85
CA ASP A 387 10.11 -11.37 -25.17
C ASP A 387 10.89 -10.91 -23.92
N SER A 388 10.24 -10.90 -22.74
CA SER A 388 10.90 -10.63 -21.46
C SER A 388 12.01 -11.63 -21.12
N TYR A 389 11.82 -12.92 -21.42
CA TYR A 389 12.88 -13.90 -21.26
C TYR A 389 13.99 -13.67 -22.30
N ARG A 390 13.62 -13.49 -23.58
CA ARG A 390 14.56 -13.27 -24.69
C ARG A 390 15.47 -12.06 -24.46
N PHE A 391 14.91 -10.94 -24.03
CA PHE A 391 15.65 -9.70 -23.74
C PHE A 391 16.17 -9.62 -22.30
N ARG A 392 15.92 -10.66 -21.51
CA ARG A 392 16.38 -10.82 -20.13
C ARG A 392 15.99 -9.65 -19.24
N ARG A 393 14.72 -9.25 -19.32
CA ARG A 393 14.17 -8.09 -18.62
C ARG A 393 12.76 -8.35 -18.09
N PHE A 394 12.44 -7.80 -16.94
CA PHE A 394 11.06 -7.72 -16.45
C PHE A 394 10.90 -6.57 -15.46
N MET A 395 9.65 -6.13 -15.22
CA MET A 395 9.39 -5.18 -14.15
C MET A 395 9.63 -5.84 -12.79
N ILE A 396 10.10 -5.06 -11.83
CA ILE A 396 9.97 -5.39 -10.41
C ILE A 396 8.62 -4.84 -9.98
N TYR A 397 7.73 -5.71 -9.50
CA TYR A 397 6.37 -5.29 -9.21
C TYR A 397 6.31 -4.50 -7.91
N VAL A 398 5.97 -3.22 -8.03
CA VAL A 398 5.77 -2.32 -6.89
C VAL A 398 4.40 -2.62 -6.29
N HIS A 399 4.38 -3.48 -5.28
CA HIS A 399 3.20 -3.75 -4.47
C HIS A 399 3.15 -2.87 -3.21
N ALA A 400 4.16 -2.05 -2.95
CA ALA A 400 4.18 -1.09 -1.87
C ALA A 400 2.88 -0.25 -1.74
N LYS A 401 2.58 0.20 -0.51
CA LYS A 401 1.59 1.25 -0.22
C LYS A 401 2.12 2.15 0.90
N GLY A 402 3.10 2.98 0.56
CA GLY A 402 3.77 3.85 1.51
C GLY A 402 3.96 5.28 1.02
N MET A 403 4.16 6.18 1.98
CA MET A 403 4.50 7.58 1.75
C MET A 403 5.47 8.06 2.84
N ILE A 404 6.57 8.68 2.45
CA ILE A 404 7.54 9.36 3.31
C ILE A 404 7.45 10.85 3.02
N VAL A 405 7.39 11.66 4.07
CA VAL A 405 7.32 13.12 3.96
C VAL A 405 8.42 13.75 4.80
N ASP A 406 9.20 14.59 4.14
CA ASP A 406 10.25 15.43 4.74
C ASP A 406 11.28 14.67 5.59
N ASP A 407 11.45 13.37 5.35
CA ASP A 407 12.29 12.45 6.14
C ASP A 407 11.96 12.43 7.65
N GLU A 408 10.78 12.93 8.05
CA GLU A 408 10.31 12.97 9.44
C GLU A 408 9.09 12.09 9.70
N TYR A 409 8.22 11.91 8.69
CA TYR A 409 6.97 11.17 8.83
C TYR A 409 6.88 10.06 7.78
N VAL A 410 6.39 8.89 8.20
CA VAL A 410 6.14 7.73 7.35
C VAL A 410 4.71 7.24 7.51
N LEU A 411 4.07 6.89 6.40
CA LEU A 411 2.78 6.20 6.35
C LEU A 411 2.96 4.88 5.61
N ILE A 412 2.61 3.75 6.23
CA ILE A 412 2.71 2.41 5.64
C ILE A 412 1.42 1.65 5.92
N GLY A 413 0.90 0.92 4.93
CA GLY A 413 -0.29 0.11 5.12
C GLY A 413 -0.66 -0.75 3.93
N SER A 414 -1.95 -1.07 3.82
CA SER A 414 -2.50 -1.87 2.71
C SER A 414 -3.19 -1.03 1.64
N ALA A 415 -3.41 0.26 1.89
CA ALA A 415 -4.27 1.13 1.09
C ALA A 415 -3.57 1.70 -0.15
N ASN A 416 -4.07 1.32 -1.31
CA ASN A 416 -3.62 1.86 -2.59
C ASN A 416 -4.12 3.30 -2.82
N ILE A 417 -3.43 4.10 -3.63
CA ILE A 417 -3.94 5.41 -4.09
C ILE A 417 -4.94 5.18 -5.22
N ASN A 418 -6.13 4.71 -4.83
CA ASN A 418 -7.29 4.56 -5.69
C ASN A 418 -8.58 4.70 -4.87
N GLN A 419 -9.72 4.79 -5.54
CA GLN A 419 -11.00 4.90 -4.84
C GLN A 419 -11.34 3.66 -4.01
N ARG A 420 -10.90 2.48 -4.45
CA ARG A 420 -11.19 1.19 -3.80
C ARG A 420 -10.65 1.15 -2.38
N SER A 421 -9.46 1.68 -2.14
CA SER A 421 -8.84 1.75 -0.83
C SER A 421 -9.21 3.02 -0.05
N MET A 422 -9.35 4.18 -0.73
CA MET A 422 -9.55 5.48 -0.04
C MET A 422 -10.99 5.77 0.39
N ALA A 423 -11.99 5.06 -0.15
CA ALA A 423 -13.40 5.39 0.07
C ALA A 423 -13.98 4.96 1.43
N GLY A 424 -13.33 4.07 2.19
CA GLY A 424 -13.87 3.50 3.43
C GLY A 424 -15.04 2.50 3.24
N THR A 425 -15.88 2.70 2.21
CA THR A 425 -17.04 1.85 1.90
C THR A 425 -16.78 0.75 0.86
N LYS A 426 -15.57 0.67 0.32
CA LYS A 426 -15.18 -0.28 -0.73
C LYS A 426 -14.37 -1.42 -0.12
N ASP A 427 -13.06 -1.48 -0.34
CA ASP A 427 -12.21 -2.47 0.33
C ASP A 427 -11.94 -2.01 1.77
N THR A 428 -11.74 -2.98 2.68
CA THR A 428 -11.28 -2.64 4.03
C THR A 428 -9.76 -2.59 4.06
N GLU A 429 -9.20 -1.49 4.56
CA GLU A 429 -7.75 -1.25 4.61
C GLU A 429 -7.31 -0.87 6.03
N ILE A 430 -6.01 -0.99 6.28
CA ILE A 430 -5.35 -0.55 7.52
C ILE A 430 -4.00 0.07 7.17
N ALA A 431 -3.63 1.12 7.89
CA ALA A 431 -2.32 1.75 7.79
C ALA A 431 -1.89 2.25 9.16
N MET A 432 -0.59 2.49 9.31
CA MET A 432 -0.03 3.29 10.38
C MET A 432 0.60 4.54 9.79
N GLY A 433 0.61 5.61 10.57
CA GLY A 433 1.50 6.74 10.34
C GLY A 433 2.30 7.02 11.60
N ALA A 434 3.57 7.38 11.42
CA ALA A 434 4.50 7.50 12.51
C ALA A 434 5.58 8.54 12.25
N TYR A 435 6.08 9.13 13.34
CA TYR A 435 7.27 9.97 13.34
C TYR A 435 8.04 9.78 14.66
N GLN A 436 9.33 10.13 14.64
CA GLN A 436 10.15 10.20 15.83
C GLN A 436 10.14 11.64 16.36
N PRO A 437 9.56 11.95 17.54
CA PRO A 437 9.41 13.32 18.01
C PRO A 437 10.75 14.05 18.14
N HIS A 438 11.85 13.36 18.45
CA HIS A 438 13.19 13.95 18.56
C HIS A 438 13.91 14.13 17.22
N HIS A 439 13.32 13.67 16.12
CA HIS A 439 13.86 13.74 14.76
C HIS A 439 12.86 14.42 13.81
N THR A 440 12.45 15.64 14.15
CA THR A 440 11.61 16.50 13.31
C THR A 440 12.38 17.75 12.88
N TRP A 441 11.95 18.40 11.81
CA TRP A 441 12.54 19.68 11.38
C TRP A 441 12.44 20.74 12.49
N THR A 442 11.30 20.79 13.18
CA THR A 442 11.06 21.75 14.28
C THR A 442 12.04 21.55 15.43
N ASN A 443 12.28 20.31 15.86
CA ASN A 443 13.14 20.03 17.01
C ASN A 443 14.64 20.05 16.67
N LYS A 444 15.03 19.67 15.46
CA LYS A 444 16.44 19.67 15.05
C LYS A 444 16.91 21.02 14.50
N GLY A 445 16.00 21.85 13.97
CA GLY A 445 16.33 23.09 13.25
C GLY A 445 17.08 22.87 11.93
N LYS A 446 17.19 21.62 11.49
CA LYS A 446 17.85 21.14 10.27
C LYS A 446 17.24 19.81 9.85
N HIS A 447 17.63 19.31 8.67
CA HIS A 447 17.16 18.05 8.12
C HIS A 447 17.25 16.91 9.16
N PRO A 448 16.12 16.28 9.54
CA PRO A 448 16.11 15.15 10.47
C PRO A 448 16.80 13.92 9.89
N ARG A 449 17.67 13.29 10.69
CA ARG A 449 18.40 12.07 10.32
C ARG A 449 18.02 10.89 11.22
N GLY A 450 16.71 10.71 11.42
CA GLY A 450 16.17 9.58 12.18
C GLY A 450 16.07 8.30 11.34
N GLN A 451 15.32 7.33 11.85
CA GLN A 451 15.01 6.08 11.17
C GLN A 451 14.20 6.30 9.88
N VAL A 452 13.33 7.32 9.81
CA VAL A 452 12.57 7.64 8.58
C VAL A 452 13.53 8.03 7.45
N TYR A 453 14.47 8.94 7.72
CA TYR A 453 15.58 9.27 6.82
C TYR A 453 16.39 8.02 6.42
N GLY A 454 16.80 7.21 7.39
CA GLY A 454 17.57 5.99 7.13
C GLY A 454 16.83 5.00 6.24
N TYR A 455 15.53 4.83 6.46
CA TYR A 455 14.66 3.96 5.67
C TYR A 455 14.54 4.46 4.23
N ARG A 456 14.29 5.77 4.03
CA ARG A 456 14.24 6.40 2.70
C ARG A 456 15.57 6.25 1.96
N MET A 457 16.70 6.50 2.63
CA MET A 457 18.04 6.30 2.05
C MET A 457 18.28 4.83 1.68
N SER A 458 17.78 3.87 2.47
CA SER A 458 17.90 2.44 2.16
C SER A 458 17.10 2.07 0.91
N LEU A 459 15.86 2.56 0.78
CA LEU A 459 15.04 2.36 -0.43
C LEU A 459 15.72 2.98 -1.66
N TRP A 460 16.30 4.17 -1.51
CA TRP A 460 17.02 4.82 -2.61
C TRP A 460 18.33 4.11 -2.95
N ALA A 461 19.04 3.53 -1.98
CA ALA A 461 20.22 2.73 -2.25
C ALA A 461 19.89 1.50 -3.11
N GLU A 462 18.78 0.83 -2.79
CA GLU A 462 18.22 -0.27 -3.58
C GLU A 462 17.84 0.19 -4.99
N HIS A 463 17.02 1.24 -5.09
CA HIS A 463 16.46 1.66 -6.39
C HIS A 463 17.47 2.34 -7.29
N LEU A 464 18.39 3.14 -6.74
CA LEU A 464 19.38 3.90 -7.52
C LEU A 464 20.70 3.15 -7.72
N GLY A 465 20.89 2.04 -7.00
CA GLY A 465 22.12 1.23 -7.04
C GLY A 465 23.35 1.92 -6.43
N LYS A 466 23.16 3.05 -5.76
CA LYS A 466 24.23 3.80 -5.06
C LYS A 466 23.66 4.68 -3.95
N THR A 467 24.55 5.08 -3.05
CA THR A 467 24.32 6.13 -2.06
C THR A 467 25.23 7.31 -2.37
N GLY A 468 24.90 8.50 -1.88
CA GLY A 468 25.71 9.70 -2.11
C GLY A 468 25.09 10.95 -1.52
N ASP A 469 25.91 12.00 -1.37
CA ASP A 469 25.51 13.30 -0.85
C ASP A 469 24.49 13.99 -1.76
N GLU A 470 24.49 13.64 -3.05
CA GLU A 470 23.53 14.14 -4.03
C GLU A 470 22.06 13.73 -3.78
N PHE A 471 21.83 12.79 -2.86
CA PHE A 471 20.52 12.26 -2.49
C PHE A 471 20.06 12.66 -1.08
N VAL A 472 20.89 13.46 -0.40
CA VAL A 472 20.70 13.82 1.00
C VAL A 472 19.58 14.86 1.16
N GLU A 473 19.35 15.70 0.14
CA GLU A 473 18.33 16.76 0.13
C GLU A 473 17.32 16.55 -1.02
N PRO A 474 16.29 15.71 -0.84
CA PRO A 474 15.35 15.37 -1.91
C PRO A 474 14.48 16.54 -2.42
N GLY A 475 14.36 17.64 -1.68
CA GLY A 475 13.64 18.82 -2.15
C GLY A 475 14.40 19.61 -3.23
N ASP A 476 15.71 19.42 -3.31
CA ASP A 476 16.60 20.22 -4.15
C ASP A 476 16.53 19.79 -5.62
N LEU A 477 16.65 20.77 -6.51
CA LEU A 477 16.59 20.54 -7.96
C LEU A 477 17.73 19.64 -8.45
N GLU A 478 18.91 19.76 -7.85
CA GLU A 478 20.06 18.91 -8.18
C GLU A 478 19.79 17.44 -7.84
N CYS A 479 19.19 17.16 -6.67
CA CYS A 479 18.77 15.81 -6.32
C CYS A 479 17.74 15.26 -7.32
N VAL A 480 16.72 16.05 -7.70
CA VAL A 480 15.73 15.65 -8.72
C VAL A 480 16.41 15.29 -10.05
N ARG A 481 17.36 16.11 -10.51
CA ARG A 481 18.10 15.88 -11.75
C ARG A 481 18.95 14.61 -11.69
N ASN A 482 19.67 14.38 -10.60
CA ASN A 482 20.50 13.19 -10.41
C ASN A 482 19.66 11.90 -10.37
N VAL A 483 18.50 11.93 -9.71
CA VAL A 483 17.55 10.79 -9.73
C VAL A 483 17.00 10.56 -11.14
N ASN A 484 16.61 11.62 -11.85
CA ASN A 484 16.10 11.52 -13.22
C ASN A 484 17.15 11.01 -14.21
N GLU A 485 18.40 11.45 -14.10
CA GLU A 485 19.50 10.99 -14.97
C GLU A 485 19.69 9.48 -14.88
N ILE A 486 19.71 8.93 -13.66
CA ILE A 486 19.81 7.48 -13.43
C ILE A 486 18.58 6.77 -14.01
N ALA A 487 17.38 7.27 -13.71
CA ALA A 487 16.13 6.66 -14.14
C ALA A 487 15.95 6.64 -15.67
N GLU A 488 16.37 7.70 -16.36
CA GLU A 488 16.37 7.80 -17.82
C GLU A 488 17.45 6.93 -18.47
N GLY A 489 18.64 6.87 -17.86
CA GLY A 489 19.71 5.95 -18.26
C GLY A 489 19.26 4.49 -18.16
N ASN A 490 18.62 4.13 -17.04
CA ASN A 490 18.05 2.80 -16.85
C ASN A 490 16.92 2.49 -17.82
N TRP A 491 16.06 3.44 -18.18
CA TRP A 491 15.05 3.21 -19.22
C TRP A 491 15.69 2.84 -20.56
N LYS A 492 16.72 3.59 -21.00
CA LYS A 492 17.46 3.29 -22.24
C LYS A 492 18.08 1.91 -22.21
N THR A 493 18.70 1.55 -21.08
CA THR A 493 19.26 0.21 -20.88
C THR A 493 18.17 -0.86 -20.83
N PHE A 494 17.02 -0.60 -20.20
CA PHE A 494 15.92 -1.55 -20.10
C PHE A 494 15.36 -1.96 -21.46
N ILE A 495 15.25 -0.99 -22.38
CA ILE A 495 14.69 -1.22 -23.71
C ILE A 495 15.69 -1.74 -24.75
N ASP A 496 16.99 -1.66 -24.47
CA ASP A 496 18.05 -2.06 -25.41
C ASP A 496 17.96 -3.55 -25.79
N SER A 497 18.15 -3.81 -27.08
CA SER A 497 18.21 -5.17 -27.64
C SER A 497 19.47 -5.92 -27.19
N ASN A 498 20.58 -5.21 -26.99
CA ASN A 498 21.78 -5.74 -26.37
C ASN A 498 21.62 -5.76 -24.85
N PHE A 499 22.27 -6.73 -24.21
CA PHE A 499 22.22 -6.86 -22.77
C PHE A 499 23.30 -6.03 -22.08
N SER A 500 22.86 -5.27 -21.10
CA SER A 500 23.66 -4.69 -20.03
C SER A 500 22.79 -4.63 -18.77
N GLU A 501 23.44 -4.69 -17.61
CA GLU A 501 22.75 -4.53 -16.33
C GLU A 501 22.32 -3.09 -16.12
N LEU A 502 21.24 -2.90 -15.36
CA LEU A 502 20.78 -1.59 -14.91
C LEU A 502 21.65 -1.10 -13.74
N GLN A 503 21.73 0.22 -13.57
CA GLN A 503 22.25 0.79 -12.34
C GLN A 503 21.12 0.84 -11.29
N GLY A 504 21.10 -0.11 -10.36
CA GLY A 504 19.93 -0.28 -9.49
C GLY A 504 18.71 -0.73 -10.29
N HIS A 505 17.53 -0.22 -9.93
CA HIS A 505 16.24 -0.69 -10.43
C HIS A 505 15.31 0.42 -10.91
N LEU A 506 15.56 1.69 -10.55
CA LEU A 506 14.66 2.81 -10.82
C LEU A 506 14.67 3.15 -12.31
N ILE A 507 13.50 3.16 -12.91
CA ILE A 507 13.27 3.48 -14.32
C ILE A 507 12.32 4.67 -14.40
N LYS A 508 12.60 5.61 -15.31
CA LYS A 508 11.67 6.71 -15.57
C LYS A 508 10.37 6.12 -16.13
N TYR A 509 9.23 6.46 -15.51
CA TYR A 509 7.95 5.94 -16.01
C TYR A 509 7.78 6.38 -17.48
N PRO A 510 7.46 5.46 -18.41
CA PRO A 510 7.66 5.68 -19.86
C PRO A 510 6.58 6.57 -20.49
N LEU A 511 6.59 7.84 -20.10
CA LEU A 511 5.73 8.90 -20.60
C LEU A 511 6.57 10.14 -20.87
N GLN A 512 6.16 10.91 -21.87
CA GLN A 512 6.66 12.25 -22.11
C GLN A 512 5.76 13.27 -21.44
N VAL A 513 6.36 14.28 -20.82
CA VAL A 513 5.67 15.44 -20.27
C VAL A 513 6.32 16.68 -20.84
N ASP A 514 5.55 17.55 -21.48
CA ASP A 514 6.07 18.82 -22.00
C ASP A 514 5.92 19.97 -20.99
N VAL A 515 6.46 21.14 -21.35
CA VAL A 515 6.37 22.38 -20.57
C VAL A 515 4.93 22.86 -20.34
N ASP A 516 3.99 22.43 -21.17
CA ASP A 516 2.58 22.78 -21.08
C ASP A 516 1.81 21.83 -20.15
N GLY A 517 2.45 20.76 -19.67
CA GLY A 517 1.87 19.74 -18.81
C GLY A 517 1.18 18.62 -19.60
N LYS A 518 1.33 18.57 -20.93
CA LYS A 518 0.75 17.53 -21.75
C LYS A 518 1.51 16.22 -21.55
N VAL A 519 0.77 15.15 -21.31
CA VAL A 519 1.27 13.78 -21.15
C VAL A 519 1.02 13.00 -22.43
N SER A 520 2.05 12.35 -22.96
CA SER A 520 1.95 11.45 -24.12
C SER A 520 2.82 10.21 -23.96
N SER A 521 2.63 9.22 -24.83
CA SER A 521 3.59 8.13 -25.00
C SER A 521 4.97 8.67 -25.38
N LEU A 522 6.01 7.90 -25.09
CA LEU A 522 7.34 8.17 -25.63
C LEU A 522 7.32 7.96 -27.15
N PRO A 523 8.08 8.75 -27.94
CA PRO A 523 8.19 8.55 -29.37
C PRO A 523 8.62 7.12 -29.70
N ASP A 524 7.95 6.50 -30.68
CA ASP A 524 8.19 5.12 -31.15
C ASP A 524 7.86 4.00 -30.13
N TYR A 525 7.29 4.32 -28.96
CA TYR A 525 6.90 3.36 -27.93
C TYR A 525 5.42 3.47 -27.55
N ASP A 526 4.55 2.90 -28.38
CA ASP A 526 3.10 2.79 -28.12
C ASP A 526 2.73 1.55 -27.27
N SER A 527 3.73 0.77 -26.82
CA SER A 527 3.54 -0.45 -26.02
C SER A 527 4.71 -0.65 -25.07
N PHE A 528 4.48 -1.37 -23.97
CA PHE A 528 5.56 -1.74 -23.06
C PHE A 528 6.56 -2.69 -23.74
N PRO A 529 7.85 -2.61 -23.37
CA PRO A 529 8.93 -3.42 -23.95
C PRO A 529 8.82 -4.92 -23.66
#